data_AF-A0A4Y2IKY9-F1
#
_entry.id   AF-A0A4Y2IKY9-F1
#
_cell.length_a   1.000
_cell.length_b   1.000
_cell.length_c   1.000
_cell.angle_alpha   90.00
_cell.angle_beta   90.00
_cell.angle_gamma   90.00
#
_symmetry.space_group_name_H-M   'P 1'
#
loop_
_entity.id
_entity.type
_entity.pdbx_description
1 polymer ?
#
loop_
_entity_poly.entity_id
_entity_poly.type
_entity_poly.pdbx_seq_one_letter_code
_entity_poly.pdbx_strand_id
1 'polypeptide(L)'
;MVRKFGRPDLFVTFTYNPTWVDILNVLEGQQRPEDRPDIVEKSHIVVQLAVHLTDQQAIVYQDEQEEEAVARRQTTLTAWFELNKNDRDSHNYLYTDIPHYYTFNKNAMKWEKRKRGGEQVIGRMPVVNIQNSERYYLRLLLLRKLGAVSFNDLKTVDGIECNTFQQACKMHGLLEGDQHWYDTLNEAIQTRAPFQLRLLFAMICGILKIVDLNLHLQKLKSFLSISI
;
A
#
# COMPACT_ATOMS: atom_id res chain seq x y z
N MET A 1 23.22 -4.10 -1.55
CA MET A 1 22.63 -2.92 -2.23
C MET A 1 21.72 -2.07 -1.33
N VAL A 2 20.78 -2.67 -0.57
CA VAL A 2 19.74 -1.98 0.24
C VAL A 2 20.23 -0.79 1.08
N ARG A 3 21.40 -0.88 1.73
CA ARG A 3 22.01 0.22 2.53
C ARG A 3 22.31 1.53 1.76
N LYS A 4 22.17 1.57 0.43
CA LYS A 4 22.48 2.74 -0.40
C LYS A 4 21.28 3.36 -1.15
N PHE A 5 20.15 2.66 -1.25
CA PHE A 5 19.03 3.06 -2.15
C PHE A 5 17.62 2.94 -1.55
N GLY A 6 17.47 2.50 -0.29
CA GLY A 6 16.15 2.35 0.34
C GLY A 6 15.37 1.11 -0.14
N ARG A 7 14.06 1.05 0.20
CA ARG A 7 13.13 0.03 -0.27
C ARG A 7 12.44 0.52 -1.56
N PRO A 8 12.49 -0.23 -2.68
CA PRO A 8 11.72 0.12 -3.88
C PRO A 8 10.26 -0.38 -3.76
N ASP A 9 9.29 0.51 -3.99
CA ASP A 9 7.84 0.19 -3.88
C ASP A 9 7.27 -0.67 -5.03
N LEU A 10 8.09 -1.04 -6.04
CA LEU A 10 7.63 -1.75 -7.23
C LEU A 10 8.14 -3.20 -7.28
N PHE A 11 7.42 -4.10 -6.61
CA PHE A 11 7.67 -5.54 -6.69
C PHE A 11 7.22 -6.13 -8.03
N VAL A 12 8.13 -6.20 -9.00
CA VAL A 12 8.06 -7.17 -10.09
C VAL A 12 8.05 -8.58 -9.46
N THR A 13 7.17 -9.47 -9.92
CA THR A 13 7.12 -10.85 -9.42
C THR A 13 8.36 -11.61 -9.88
N PHE A 14 9.35 -11.70 -8.99
CA PHE A 14 10.58 -12.43 -9.27
C PHE A 14 10.33 -13.93 -9.20
N THR A 15 9.90 -14.52 -10.33
CA THR A 15 9.83 -15.97 -10.51
C THR A 15 11.23 -16.55 -10.47
N TYR A 16 11.47 -17.46 -9.53
CA TYR A 16 12.74 -18.14 -9.26
C TYR A 16 13.53 -18.48 -10.55
N ASN A 17 14.69 -17.87 -10.71
CA ASN A 17 15.66 -18.22 -11.74
C ASN A 17 17.04 -18.48 -11.09
N PRO A 18 17.51 -19.75 -11.03
CA PRO A 18 18.77 -20.09 -10.37
C PRO A 18 20.02 -19.60 -11.13
N THR A 19 19.90 -19.05 -12.35
CA THR A 19 21.05 -18.50 -13.11
C THR A 19 21.36 -17.03 -12.81
N TRP A 20 20.66 -16.42 -11.85
CA TRP A 20 20.86 -15.01 -11.51
C TRP A 20 22.18 -14.76 -10.78
N VAL A 21 22.88 -13.72 -11.23
CA VAL A 21 24.23 -13.32 -10.78
C VAL A 21 24.30 -13.10 -9.27
N ASP A 22 23.27 -12.53 -8.65
CA ASP A 22 23.24 -12.34 -7.18
C ASP A 22 23.13 -13.65 -6.38
N ILE A 23 22.66 -14.75 -6.98
CA ILE A 23 22.67 -16.09 -6.37
C ILE A 23 24.05 -16.72 -6.56
N LEU A 24 24.57 -16.68 -7.79
CA LEU A 24 25.89 -17.22 -8.15
C LEU A 24 27.03 -16.55 -7.35
N ASN A 25 26.91 -15.25 -7.04
CA ASN A 25 27.87 -14.49 -6.23
C ASN A 25 27.88 -14.86 -4.73
N VAL A 26 26.90 -15.63 -4.24
CA VAL A 26 26.80 -16.06 -2.83
C VAL A 26 27.10 -17.56 -2.67
N LEU A 27 27.23 -18.29 -3.78
CA LEU A 27 27.69 -19.68 -3.81
C LEU A 27 29.23 -19.70 -3.86
N GLU A 28 29.86 -20.35 -2.89
CA GLU A 28 31.32 -20.42 -2.81
C GLU A 28 31.84 -21.66 -3.57
N GLY A 29 32.59 -21.42 -4.66
CA GLY A 29 33.26 -22.49 -5.42
C GLY A 29 32.30 -23.31 -6.29
N GLN A 30 32.35 -24.64 -6.17
CA GLN A 30 31.54 -25.57 -6.97
C GLN A 30 30.13 -25.86 -6.40
N GLN A 31 29.69 -25.12 -5.38
CA GLN A 31 28.35 -25.30 -4.80
C GLN A 31 27.26 -24.97 -5.81
N ARG A 32 26.32 -25.88 -6.02
CA ARG A 32 25.12 -25.65 -6.83
C ARG A 32 24.04 -25.03 -5.93
N PRO A 33 23.03 -24.32 -6.48
CA PRO A 33 21.92 -23.79 -5.68
C PRO A 33 21.22 -24.88 -4.84
N GLU A 34 21.08 -26.09 -5.41
CA GLU A 34 20.55 -27.29 -4.74
C GLU A 34 21.28 -27.64 -3.43
N ASP A 35 22.56 -27.32 -3.33
CA ASP A 35 23.43 -27.72 -2.20
C ASP A 35 23.38 -26.70 -1.04
N ARG A 36 22.59 -25.60 -1.17
CA ARG A 36 22.52 -24.47 -0.22
C ARG A 36 21.07 -24.04 0.10
N PRO A 37 20.29 -24.87 0.83
CA PRO A 37 18.92 -24.52 1.24
C PRO A 37 18.85 -23.26 2.13
N ASP A 38 19.93 -22.90 2.83
CA ASP A 38 20.00 -21.66 3.62
C ASP A 38 19.96 -20.38 2.76
N ILE A 39 20.29 -20.49 1.47
CA ILE A 39 20.17 -19.44 0.45
C ILE A 39 18.82 -19.58 -0.30
N VAL A 40 18.46 -20.80 -0.70
CA VAL A 40 17.31 -21.07 -1.57
C VAL A 40 15.95 -21.02 -0.83
N GLU A 41 15.89 -21.46 0.43
CA GLU A 41 14.64 -21.63 1.19
C GLU A 41 14.26 -20.40 2.03
N LYS A 42 14.23 -19.22 1.39
CA LYS A 42 13.74 -17.96 2.00
C LYS A 42 12.51 -17.42 1.28
N SER A 43 11.59 -18.33 0.94
CA SER A 43 10.23 -18.02 0.50
C SER A 43 9.46 -17.34 1.65
N HIS A 44 9.14 -16.05 1.47
CA HIS A 44 8.42 -15.31 2.50
C HIS A 44 6.92 -15.66 2.47
N ILE A 45 6.33 -15.89 3.64
CA ILE A 45 4.90 -16.16 3.80
C ILE A 45 4.12 -14.87 3.57
N VAL A 46 3.36 -14.78 2.48
CA VAL A 46 2.59 -13.58 2.16
C VAL A 46 1.18 -13.65 2.74
N VAL A 47 0.88 -12.78 3.70
CA VAL A 47 -0.47 -12.62 4.27
C VAL A 47 -1.19 -11.50 3.53
N GLN A 48 -2.29 -11.83 2.86
CA GLN A 48 -3.12 -10.84 2.16
C GLN A 48 -3.95 -10.04 3.17
N LEU A 49 -3.84 -8.72 3.11
CA LEU A 49 -4.53 -7.79 3.99
C LEU A 49 -5.74 -7.17 3.28
N ALA A 50 -6.91 -7.20 3.91
CA ALA A 50 -8.13 -6.66 3.33
C ALA A 50 -8.10 -5.12 3.32
N VAL A 51 -8.64 -4.51 2.24
CA VAL A 51 -8.91 -3.06 2.16
C VAL A 51 -10.27 -2.85 1.51
N HIS A 52 -11.20 -2.28 2.27
CA HIS A 52 -12.59 -2.07 1.90
C HIS A 52 -13.16 -0.92 2.74
N LEU A 53 -14.17 -0.23 2.22
CA LEU A 53 -15.03 0.62 3.04
C LEU A 53 -15.92 -0.27 3.94
N THR A 54 -16.55 0.30 4.97
CA THR A 54 -17.32 -0.43 6.01
C THR A 54 -18.15 -1.58 5.44
N ASP A 55 -19.00 -1.28 4.45
CA ASP A 55 -19.99 -2.22 3.93
C ASP A 55 -19.52 -2.96 2.66
N GLN A 56 -18.34 -2.64 2.12
CA GLN A 56 -17.85 -3.12 0.82
C GLN A 56 -16.88 -4.33 0.90
N GLN A 57 -17.04 -5.19 1.91
CA GLN A 57 -16.30 -6.46 2.01
C GLN A 57 -16.91 -7.49 1.04
N ALA A 58 -16.06 -8.24 0.34
CA ALA A 58 -16.53 -9.43 -0.38
C ALA A 58 -16.97 -10.50 0.62
N ILE A 59 -18.17 -11.05 0.43
CA ILE A 59 -18.70 -12.22 1.14
C ILE A 59 -18.71 -13.38 0.14
N VAL A 60 -18.43 -14.59 0.61
CA VAL A 60 -18.82 -15.83 -0.07
C VAL A 60 -19.72 -16.57 0.89
N TYR A 61 -20.92 -16.94 0.44
CA TYR A 61 -21.94 -17.63 1.22
C TYR A 61 -22.49 -18.82 0.42
N GLN A 62 -23.25 -19.67 1.09
CA GLN A 62 -24.13 -20.65 0.46
C GLN A 62 -25.55 -20.06 0.44
N ASP A 63 -26.36 -20.46 -0.53
CA ASP A 63 -27.75 -20.01 -0.64
C ASP A 63 -28.49 -20.23 0.69
N GLU A 64 -29.43 -19.34 1.02
CA GLU A 64 -30.16 -19.28 2.29
C GLU A 64 -29.31 -18.92 3.55
N GLN A 65 -27.98 -18.74 3.44
CA GLN A 65 -27.12 -18.33 4.58
C GLN A 65 -26.66 -16.85 4.55
N GLU A 66 -27.33 -16.00 3.78
CA GLU A 66 -26.89 -14.62 3.51
C GLU A 66 -26.73 -13.77 4.78
N GLU A 67 -27.74 -13.74 5.66
CA GLU A 67 -27.72 -12.90 6.87
C GLU A 67 -26.64 -13.33 7.88
N GLU A 68 -26.43 -14.64 8.07
CA GLU A 68 -25.37 -15.13 8.98
C GLU A 68 -23.97 -14.83 8.41
N ALA A 69 -23.80 -14.95 7.09
CA ALA A 69 -22.55 -14.60 6.41
C ALA A 69 -22.26 -13.08 6.45
N VAL A 70 -23.30 -12.24 6.45
CA VAL A 70 -23.18 -10.79 6.71
C VAL A 70 -22.87 -10.51 8.19
N ALA A 71 -23.47 -11.22 9.14
CA ALA A 71 -23.22 -11.03 10.57
C ALA A 71 -21.82 -11.48 11.02
N ARG A 72 -21.27 -12.55 10.43
CA ARG A 72 -19.96 -13.14 10.77
C ARG A 72 -18.79 -12.54 9.97
N ARG A 73 -19.04 -11.44 9.25
CA ARG A 73 -18.21 -10.79 8.21
C ARG A 73 -16.99 -10.02 8.76
N GLN A 74 -16.14 -10.69 9.52
CA GLN A 74 -14.84 -10.14 9.90
C GLN A 74 -13.82 -10.27 8.75
N THR A 75 -12.84 -9.37 8.71
CA THR A 75 -11.71 -9.38 7.78
C THR A 75 -10.42 -9.14 8.54
N THR A 76 -9.26 -9.33 7.89
CA THR A 76 -7.95 -8.95 8.47
C THR A 76 -7.92 -7.48 8.92
N LEU A 77 -8.71 -6.60 8.30
CA LEU A 77 -8.85 -5.18 8.66
C LEU A 77 -9.74 -4.97 9.88
N THR A 78 -10.97 -5.50 9.90
CA THR A 78 -11.86 -5.31 11.07
C THR A 78 -11.37 -6.06 12.30
N ALA A 79 -10.67 -7.18 12.11
CA ALA A 79 -9.94 -7.87 13.17
C ALA A 79 -8.73 -7.08 13.69
N TRP A 80 -8.08 -6.24 12.87
CA TRP A 80 -7.01 -5.35 13.35
C TRP A 80 -7.56 -4.22 14.21
N PHE A 81 -8.70 -3.63 13.83
CA PHE A 81 -9.43 -2.70 14.69
C PHE A 81 -9.79 -3.34 16.05
N GLU A 82 -10.27 -4.58 16.04
CA GLU A 82 -10.60 -5.30 17.28
C GLU A 82 -9.34 -5.68 18.10
N LEU A 83 -8.23 -6.05 17.44
CA LEU A 83 -6.95 -6.24 18.10
C LEU A 83 -6.51 -4.97 18.84
N ASN A 84 -6.57 -3.81 18.18
CA ASN A 84 -6.14 -2.53 18.74
C ASN A 84 -7.02 -2.07 19.93
N LYS A 85 -8.27 -2.53 20.07
CA LYS A 85 -9.07 -2.28 21.28
C LYS A 85 -8.58 -3.08 22.49
N ASN A 86 -8.06 -4.28 22.26
CA ASN A 86 -7.83 -5.29 23.29
C ASN A 86 -6.35 -5.51 23.65
N ASP A 87 -5.41 -5.23 22.73
CA ASP A 87 -3.95 -5.29 22.95
C ASP A 87 -3.32 -3.92 22.69
N ARG A 88 -2.63 -3.36 23.70
CA ARG A 88 -1.90 -2.09 23.55
C ARG A 88 -0.59 -2.21 22.77
N ASP A 89 0.00 -3.40 22.69
CA ASP A 89 1.25 -3.60 21.95
C ASP A 89 1.03 -3.55 20.43
N SER A 90 -0.18 -3.89 19.97
CA SER A 90 -0.57 -3.77 18.56
C SER A 90 -0.55 -2.33 18.03
N HIS A 91 -0.62 -1.32 18.92
CA HIS A 91 -0.48 0.09 18.57
C HIS A 91 0.92 0.45 18.09
N ASN A 92 1.93 -0.36 18.39
CA ASN A 92 3.31 -0.13 17.94
C ASN A 92 3.54 -0.46 16.45
N TYR A 93 2.53 -1.02 15.75
CA TYR A 93 2.69 -1.57 14.41
C TYR A 93 1.64 -1.02 13.42
N LEU A 94 2.09 -0.71 12.20
CA LEU A 94 1.18 -0.40 11.09
C LEU A 94 0.43 -1.67 10.65
N TYR A 95 -0.74 -1.50 10.05
CA TYR A 95 -1.56 -2.62 9.56
C TYR A 95 -0.79 -3.57 8.62
N THR A 96 0.13 -3.05 7.80
CA THR A 96 1.04 -3.84 6.96
C THR A 96 2.05 -4.68 7.72
N ASP A 97 2.42 -4.26 8.93
CA ASP A 97 3.48 -4.89 9.72
C ASP A 97 2.92 -5.89 10.75
N ILE A 98 1.63 -5.81 11.10
CA ILE A 98 0.93 -6.74 11.99
C ILE A 98 1.24 -8.23 11.70
N PRO A 99 1.30 -8.72 10.45
CA PRO A 99 1.63 -10.13 10.17
C PRO A 99 2.99 -10.61 10.67
N HIS A 100 3.99 -9.73 10.85
CA HIS A 100 5.26 -10.09 11.46
C HIS A 100 5.10 -10.41 12.96
N TYR A 101 4.19 -9.73 13.66
CA TYR A 101 4.02 -9.81 15.12
C TYR A 101 2.79 -10.64 15.56
N TYR A 102 1.83 -10.86 14.67
CA TYR A 102 0.59 -11.59 14.90
C TYR A 102 0.29 -12.56 13.75
N THR A 103 -0.45 -13.62 14.04
CA THR A 103 -0.98 -14.58 13.07
C THR A 103 -2.49 -14.40 12.96
N PHE A 104 -3.05 -14.36 11.75
CA PHE A 104 -4.50 -14.33 11.56
C PHE A 104 -5.08 -15.74 11.65
N ASN A 105 -5.88 -15.98 12.68
CA ASN A 105 -6.60 -17.24 12.89
C ASN A 105 -7.91 -17.20 12.07
N LYS A 106 -7.94 -17.91 10.94
CA LYS A 106 -9.09 -17.93 10.02
C LYS A 106 -10.36 -18.58 10.60
N ASN A 107 -10.25 -19.38 11.67
CA ASN A 107 -11.41 -20.08 12.25
C ASN A 107 -12.08 -19.20 13.32
N ALA A 108 -11.28 -18.45 14.09
CA ALA A 108 -11.75 -17.48 15.07
C ALA A 108 -11.79 -16.03 14.54
N MET A 109 -11.46 -15.84 13.25
CA MET A 109 -11.40 -14.57 12.49
C MET A 109 -10.62 -13.41 13.12
N LYS A 110 -9.68 -13.72 14.02
CA LYS A 110 -8.94 -12.74 14.86
C LYS A 110 -7.43 -12.82 14.67
N TRP A 111 -6.72 -11.77 15.08
CA TRP A 111 -5.26 -11.79 15.21
C TRP A 111 -4.86 -12.38 16.57
N GLU A 112 -3.82 -13.23 16.58
CA GLU A 112 -3.24 -13.83 17.79
C GLU A 112 -1.72 -13.63 17.80
N LYS A 113 -1.15 -13.30 18.96
CA LYS A 113 0.26 -12.90 19.07
C LYS A 113 1.22 -14.01 18.64
N ARG A 114 2.12 -13.71 17.72
CA ARG A 114 3.04 -14.67 17.10
C ARG A 114 4.15 -15.06 18.08
N LYS A 115 4.47 -16.36 18.15
CA LYS A 115 5.53 -16.90 19.03
C LYS A 115 6.90 -17.04 18.34
N ARG A 116 6.95 -17.31 17.03
CA ARG A 116 8.18 -17.52 16.22
C ARG A 116 7.94 -17.19 14.74
N GLY A 117 9.02 -16.95 13.99
CA GLY A 117 9.00 -16.89 12.51
C GLY A 117 8.43 -15.60 11.90
N GLY A 118 8.38 -14.49 12.63
CA GLY A 118 7.80 -13.23 12.16
C GLY A 118 8.57 -12.57 11.00
N GLU A 119 9.89 -12.69 11.01
CA GLU A 119 10.81 -12.06 10.04
C GLU A 119 10.61 -12.55 8.59
N GLN A 120 10.00 -13.72 8.41
CA GLN A 120 9.71 -14.32 7.10
C GLN A 120 8.28 -14.04 6.61
N VAL A 121 7.47 -13.23 7.32
CA VAL A 121 6.05 -12.99 6.99
C VAL A 121 5.83 -11.57 6.48
N ILE A 122 5.30 -11.43 5.27
CA ILE A 122 5.01 -10.12 4.66
C ILE A 122 3.51 -9.87 4.64
N GLY A 123 3.05 -8.77 5.26
CA GLY A 123 1.70 -8.25 5.08
C GLY A 123 1.54 -7.52 3.74
N ARG A 124 0.84 -8.13 2.79
CA ARG A 124 0.61 -7.56 1.46
C ARG A 124 -0.78 -6.94 1.38
N MET A 125 -0.80 -5.61 1.40
CA MET A 125 -2.00 -4.81 1.14
C MET A 125 -2.22 -4.64 -0.37
N PRO A 126 -3.42 -4.91 -0.93
CA PRO A 126 -3.68 -4.87 -2.36
C PRO A 126 -3.41 -3.50 -2.99
N VAL A 127 -3.15 -3.50 -4.29
CA VAL A 127 -3.21 -2.28 -5.11
C VAL A 127 -4.67 -1.89 -5.27
N VAL A 128 -5.01 -0.64 -4.98
CA VAL A 128 -6.36 -0.10 -5.16
C VAL A 128 -6.33 0.87 -6.34
N ASN A 129 -7.20 0.64 -7.34
CA ASN A 129 -7.40 1.60 -8.43
C ASN A 129 -8.00 2.90 -7.87
N ILE A 130 -7.42 4.02 -8.25
CA ILE A 130 -7.66 5.35 -7.68
C ILE A 130 -8.98 5.96 -8.19
N GLN A 131 -9.54 5.39 -9.26
CA GLN A 131 -10.95 5.57 -9.62
C GLN A 131 -11.91 5.12 -8.49
N ASN A 132 -11.47 4.21 -7.61
CA ASN A 132 -12.13 3.90 -6.34
C ASN A 132 -11.53 4.77 -5.23
N SER A 133 -11.79 6.07 -5.33
CA SER A 133 -11.08 7.15 -4.62
C SER A 133 -11.04 6.97 -3.10
N GLU A 134 -12.18 6.82 -2.44
CA GLU A 134 -12.25 6.65 -0.97
C GLU A 134 -11.53 5.39 -0.49
N ARG A 135 -11.57 4.28 -1.25
CA ARG A 135 -10.81 3.06 -0.91
C ARG A 135 -9.31 3.25 -1.09
N TYR A 136 -8.89 4.09 -2.04
CA TYR A 136 -7.49 4.47 -2.22
C TYR A 136 -7.01 5.36 -1.06
N TYR A 137 -7.78 6.37 -0.66
CA TYR A 137 -7.44 7.22 0.49
C TYR A 137 -7.41 6.42 1.81
N LEU A 138 -8.35 5.50 2.02
CA LEU A 138 -8.28 4.51 3.12
C LEU A 138 -6.95 3.73 3.10
N ARG A 139 -6.49 3.28 1.91
CA ARG A 139 -5.21 2.57 1.77
C ARG A 139 -4.01 3.44 2.15
N LEU A 140 -4.03 4.74 1.87
CA LEU A 140 -2.97 5.67 2.28
C LEU A 140 -2.92 5.82 3.81
N LEU A 141 -4.08 5.95 4.46
CA LEU A 141 -4.18 6.05 5.92
C LEU A 141 -3.69 4.77 6.61
N LEU A 142 -4.01 3.60 6.06
CA LEU A 142 -3.53 2.29 6.54
C LEU A 142 -2.01 2.08 6.41
N LEU A 143 -1.30 2.91 5.62
CA LEU A 143 0.17 2.92 5.54
C LEU A 143 0.83 3.90 6.53
N ARG A 144 0.04 4.67 7.29
CA ARG A 144 0.53 5.83 8.06
C ARG A 144 0.00 5.89 9.50
N LYS A 145 -1.25 5.50 9.75
CA LYS A 145 -1.85 5.57 11.09
C LYS A 145 -1.65 4.26 11.86
N LEU A 146 -1.03 4.40 13.04
CA LEU A 146 -0.86 3.34 14.04
C LEU A 146 -2.12 3.17 14.90
N GLY A 147 -2.29 1.99 15.51
CA GLY A 147 -3.25 1.74 16.61
C GLY A 147 -4.74 1.95 16.33
N ALA A 148 -5.15 2.18 15.08
CA ALA A 148 -6.51 2.63 14.78
C ALA A 148 -7.59 1.60 15.19
N VAL A 149 -8.62 2.01 15.92
CA VAL A 149 -9.65 1.12 16.49
C VAL A 149 -10.96 1.08 15.69
N SER A 150 -11.09 1.87 14.61
CA SER A 150 -12.26 1.87 13.73
C SER A 150 -12.01 2.61 12.40
N PHE A 151 -12.96 2.53 11.47
CA PHE A 151 -13.00 3.40 10.28
C PHE A 151 -13.14 4.89 10.61
N ASN A 152 -13.90 5.24 11.64
CA ASN A 152 -14.04 6.63 12.09
C ASN A 152 -12.72 7.16 12.64
N ASP A 153 -12.04 6.36 13.46
CA ASP A 153 -10.69 6.69 13.94
C ASP A 153 -9.70 6.86 12.77
N LEU A 154 -9.73 6.02 11.72
CA LEU A 154 -8.93 6.28 10.51
C LEU A 154 -9.27 7.60 9.81
N LYS A 155 -10.48 8.15 9.97
CA LYS A 155 -10.85 9.50 9.50
C LYS A 155 -10.52 10.61 10.51
N THR A 156 -10.07 10.29 11.73
CA THR A 156 -9.80 11.27 12.78
C THR A 156 -8.34 11.73 12.77
N VAL A 157 -8.15 13.03 12.52
CA VAL A 157 -6.86 13.73 12.51
C VAL A 157 -6.90 14.81 13.59
N ASP A 158 -5.89 14.84 14.48
CA ASP A 158 -5.75 15.82 15.56
C ASP A 158 -7.02 16.01 16.44
N GLY A 159 -7.79 14.93 16.61
CA GLY A 159 -9.05 14.89 17.36
C GLY A 159 -10.32 15.24 16.55
N ILE A 160 -10.18 15.65 15.29
CA ILE A 160 -11.29 16.01 14.40
C ILE A 160 -11.63 14.83 13.48
N GLU A 161 -12.83 14.25 13.61
CA GLU A 161 -13.31 13.23 12.67
C GLU A 161 -13.69 13.87 11.32
N CYS A 162 -13.09 13.41 10.23
CA CYS A 162 -13.44 13.82 8.88
C CYS A 162 -14.67 13.08 8.34
N ASN A 163 -15.39 13.70 7.40
CA ASN A 163 -16.51 13.03 6.71
C ASN A 163 -16.01 11.93 5.75
N THR A 164 -14.86 12.15 5.10
CA THR A 164 -14.29 11.25 4.08
C THR A 164 -12.83 10.90 4.38
N PHE A 165 -12.37 9.76 3.85
CA PHE A 165 -10.95 9.38 3.89
C PHE A 165 -10.10 10.34 3.06
N GLN A 166 -10.62 10.92 1.96
CA GLN A 166 -9.92 12.00 1.26
C GLN A 166 -9.65 13.20 2.17
N GLN A 167 -10.63 13.65 2.95
CA GLN A 167 -10.48 14.81 3.82
C GLN A 167 -9.45 14.54 4.93
N ALA A 168 -9.46 13.34 5.52
CA ALA A 168 -8.44 12.91 6.47
C ALA A 168 -7.03 12.87 5.84
N CYS A 169 -6.89 12.42 4.60
CA CYS A 169 -5.62 12.46 3.88
C CYS A 169 -5.13 13.88 3.59
N LYS A 170 -6.03 14.83 3.29
CA LYS A 170 -5.69 16.26 3.13
C LYS A 170 -5.21 16.85 4.46
N MET A 171 -5.93 16.59 5.56
CA MET A 171 -5.58 17.10 6.89
C MET A 171 -4.27 16.50 7.44
N HIS A 172 -3.98 15.21 7.18
CA HIS A 172 -2.67 14.61 7.47
C HIS A 172 -1.53 15.06 6.53
N GLY A 173 -1.77 15.94 5.55
CA GLY A 173 -0.76 16.35 4.57
C GLY A 173 -0.32 15.24 3.60
N LEU A 174 -1.04 14.12 3.53
CA LEU A 174 -0.75 13.00 2.61
C LEU A 174 -1.15 13.30 1.16
N LEU A 175 -1.91 14.37 0.95
CA LEU A 175 -2.28 14.91 -0.35
C LEU A 175 -1.69 16.31 -0.45
N GLU A 176 -0.44 16.39 -0.88
CA GLU A 176 0.15 17.65 -1.34
C GLU A 176 -0.77 18.25 -2.41
N GLY A 177 -0.99 19.57 -2.35
CA GLY A 177 -1.71 20.26 -3.41
C GLY A 177 -0.91 20.20 -4.71
N ASP A 178 -1.60 20.05 -5.84
CA ASP A 178 -1.02 20.06 -7.20
C ASP A 178 -0.07 21.25 -7.46
N GLN A 179 -0.19 22.32 -6.65
CA GLN A 179 0.66 23.52 -6.65
C GLN A 179 2.16 23.23 -6.72
N HIS A 180 2.69 22.28 -5.95
CA HIS A 180 4.12 21.91 -6.02
C HIS A 180 4.53 21.54 -7.47
N TRP A 181 3.69 20.76 -8.15
CA TRP A 181 3.92 20.28 -9.51
C TRP A 181 3.68 21.37 -10.55
N TYR A 182 2.70 22.25 -10.34
CA TYR A 182 2.51 23.46 -11.16
C TYR A 182 3.72 24.41 -11.05
N ASP A 183 4.24 24.65 -9.86
CA ASP A 183 5.40 25.52 -9.63
C ASP A 183 6.67 24.94 -10.26
N THR A 184 6.88 23.63 -10.08
CA THR A 184 7.99 22.88 -10.72
C THR A 184 7.91 22.94 -12.24
N LEU A 185 6.70 22.87 -12.83
CA LEU A 185 6.49 23.01 -14.26
C LEU A 185 6.69 24.47 -14.73
N ASN A 186 6.23 25.46 -13.97
CA ASN A 186 6.39 26.88 -14.28
C ASN A 186 7.88 27.30 -14.27
N GLU A 187 8.67 26.86 -13.29
CA GLU A 187 10.12 27.08 -13.26
C GLU A 187 10.83 26.38 -14.42
N ALA A 188 10.42 25.13 -14.71
CA ALA A 188 10.99 24.38 -15.82
C ALA A 188 10.68 25.04 -17.19
N ILE A 189 9.48 25.59 -17.39
CA ILE A 189 9.10 26.29 -18.63
C ILE A 189 10.02 27.49 -18.93
N GLN A 190 10.49 28.18 -17.89
CA GLN A 190 11.42 29.31 -18.05
C GLN A 190 12.87 28.89 -18.34
N THR A 191 13.24 27.63 -18.08
CA THR A 191 14.66 27.21 -17.99
C THR A 191 15.04 25.95 -18.78
N ARG A 192 14.07 25.19 -19.34
CA ARG A 192 14.30 23.84 -19.89
C ARG A 192 13.85 23.71 -21.35
N ALA A 193 14.54 22.83 -22.08
CA ALA A 193 14.20 22.53 -23.47
C ALA A 193 12.87 21.73 -23.58
N PRO A 194 12.10 21.86 -24.69
CA PRO A 194 10.80 21.19 -24.83
C PRO A 194 10.81 19.65 -24.65
N PHE A 195 11.94 18.97 -24.92
CA PHE A 195 12.05 17.53 -24.64
C PHE A 195 12.18 17.22 -23.15
N GLN A 196 12.85 18.10 -22.38
CA GLN A 196 12.98 17.99 -20.94
C GLN A 196 11.65 18.28 -20.25
N LEU A 197 10.86 19.23 -20.76
CA LEU A 197 9.49 19.49 -20.30
C LEU A 197 8.58 18.26 -20.50
N ARG A 198 8.65 17.61 -21.67
CA ARG A 198 7.90 16.37 -21.94
C ARG A 198 8.34 15.21 -21.05
N LEU A 199 9.63 15.09 -20.76
CA LEU A 199 10.15 14.07 -19.84
C LEU A 199 9.76 14.35 -18.38
N LEU A 200 9.84 15.60 -17.93
CA LEU A 200 9.39 16.04 -16.62
C LEU A 200 7.89 15.77 -16.44
N PHE A 201 7.07 16.14 -17.42
CA PHE A 201 5.64 15.80 -17.47
C PHE A 201 5.41 14.28 -17.38
N ALA A 202 6.15 13.47 -18.14
CA ALA A 202 6.02 12.01 -18.07
C ALA A 202 6.42 11.42 -16.70
N MET A 203 7.40 12.01 -16.02
CA MET A 203 7.76 11.63 -14.64
C MET A 203 6.69 12.07 -13.64
N ILE A 204 6.17 13.30 -13.75
CA ILE A 204 5.09 13.82 -12.90
C ILE A 204 3.83 12.95 -13.07
N CYS A 205 3.40 12.64 -14.29
CA CYS A 205 2.28 11.72 -14.54
C CYS A 205 2.58 10.25 -14.20
N GLY A 206 3.86 9.87 -14.11
CA GLY A 206 4.29 8.56 -13.62
C GLY A 206 4.15 8.41 -12.10
N ILE A 207 4.48 9.48 -11.38
CA ILE A 207 4.37 9.60 -9.90
C ILE A 207 2.91 9.85 -9.50
N LEU A 208 2.22 10.80 -10.16
CA LEU A 208 0.84 11.21 -9.92
C LEU A 208 -0.19 10.41 -10.73
N LYS A 209 -0.02 9.09 -10.84
CA LYS A 209 -1.18 8.22 -10.98
C LYS A 209 -1.85 8.19 -9.61
N ILE A 210 -3.00 8.82 -9.35
CA ILE A 210 -3.91 9.68 -10.14
C ILE A 210 -4.46 10.70 -9.12
N VAL A 211 -4.60 11.98 -9.49
CA VAL A 211 -5.44 12.94 -8.72
C VAL A 211 -6.58 13.43 -9.61
N ASP A 212 -6.29 14.18 -10.67
CA ASP A 212 -7.25 14.44 -11.75
C ASP A 212 -6.56 14.68 -13.10
N LEU A 213 -6.50 13.63 -13.93
CA LEU A 213 -5.88 13.72 -15.27
C LEU A 213 -6.67 14.65 -16.20
N ASN A 214 -7.99 14.74 -16.05
CA ASN A 214 -8.84 15.56 -16.93
C ASN A 214 -8.70 17.05 -16.62
N LEU A 215 -8.68 17.43 -15.34
CA LEU A 215 -8.44 18.81 -14.91
C LEU A 215 -7.06 19.31 -15.36
N HIS A 216 -6.03 18.48 -15.25
CA HIS A 216 -4.68 18.81 -15.74
C HIS A 216 -4.64 18.90 -17.27
N LEU A 217 -5.21 17.93 -18.01
CA LEU A 217 -5.24 17.96 -19.48
C LEU A 217 -6.03 19.15 -20.04
N GLN A 218 -7.14 19.55 -19.42
CA GLN A 218 -7.89 20.74 -19.84
C GLN A 218 -7.08 22.02 -19.64
N LYS A 219 -6.43 22.19 -18.49
CA LYS A 219 -5.54 23.35 -18.24
C LYS A 219 -4.33 23.37 -19.17
N LEU A 220 -3.70 22.22 -19.43
CA LEU A 220 -2.49 22.14 -20.29
C LEU A 220 -2.74 22.54 -21.76
N LYS A 221 -3.98 22.55 -22.24
CA LYS A 221 -4.32 23.04 -23.59
C LYS A 221 -3.92 24.50 -23.80
N SER A 222 -3.98 25.36 -22.76
CA SER A 222 -3.54 26.76 -22.87
C SER A 222 -2.02 26.96 -22.76
N PHE A 223 -1.27 25.94 -22.30
CA PHE A 223 0.18 26.05 -22.08
C PHE A 223 1.02 25.45 -23.21
N LEU A 224 0.54 24.41 -23.89
CA LEU A 224 1.32 23.70 -24.91
C LEU A 224 1.15 24.25 -26.34
N SER A 225 0.13 25.08 -26.58
CA SER A 225 -0.20 25.65 -27.90
C SER A 225 -0.33 24.63 -29.05
N ILE A 226 -0.65 23.37 -28.73
CA ILE A 226 -0.84 22.31 -29.71
C ILE A 226 -2.25 22.43 -30.29
N SER A 227 -2.35 22.98 -31.50
CA SER A 227 -3.45 22.64 -32.41
C SER A 227 -3.32 21.16 -32.79
N ILE A 228 -4.46 20.46 -32.84
CA ILE A 228 -4.62 19.12 -33.43
C ILE A 228 -5.09 19.31 -34.87
#